data_AF-A0A521TUA6-F1
#
_entry.id   AF-A0A521TUA6-F1
#
_cell.length_a   1.000
_cell.length_b   1.000
_cell.length_c   1.000
_cell.angle_alpha   90.00
_cell.angle_beta   90.00
_cell.angle_gamma   90.00
#
_symmetry.space_group_name_H-M   'P 1'
#
loop_
_entity.id
_entity.type
_entity.pdbx_description
1 polymer ?
#
loop_
_entity_poly.entity_id
_entity_poly.type
_entity_poly.pdbx_seq_one_letter_code
_entity_poly.pdbx_strand_id
1 'polypeptide(L)'
;MQSGAAVSEIRRPMDSPYITTRHASRTEGSRLGRSRDPLTLNLLVSFRSDATTGSECTRERSGRQNLRAGRHMVRMGRHGVCHEVDRDPPPWLTAPPTMVFRARAMAMLGVVGAVVPFVALRHNAVAQRARTREAPAPSADGGVAAHGRSRGAPASITAAVEGLDPSRAHLERGGGDYVVDLPGARRATLTLEPAWQRATAALLERHQLPMASVVVLDTATGRVLVWASRGAPGRDLARVAEAPAASVFKIVTASALLEQGFSERTPTCWSGGFHALTLRDLMTDPRRDRECSTLPEAFARSINTVFARRSLELLNPDRIQSMAREWGFGEALPFDAPVAPSQLTVPTETLAFARTAAGFWNSTLSPLHGALLAQGIARGGEMTRPWIVSSIRGAQGETLAVGGEHGWRRAVSPEVAATLVRSMARTVSDGTGFHGFHDDRGRAYLEGVNVGGKTGTLTGSEPYRAYTWFVGNAEGAGRRLSLAVMIANGPLWRVKAPTLARQVLQIALRGRSTD
;
A
#
# COMPACT_ATOMS: atom_id res chain seq x y z
N MET A 1 -27.14 -33.57 57.51
CA MET A 1 -26.97 -33.87 56.07
C MET A 1 -27.57 -32.71 55.27
N GLN A 2 -26.95 -32.40 54.13
CA GLN A 2 -27.38 -31.42 53.10
C GLN A 2 -27.57 -29.93 53.48
N SER A 3 -26.89 -29.13 52.66
CA SER A 3 -26.98 -27.69 52.35
C SER A 3 -28.24 -26.88 52.71
N GLY A 4 -27.99 -25.67 53.21
CA GLY A 4 -28.84 -24.48 53.08
C GLY A 4 -27.95 -23.23 52.97
N ALA A 5 -28.34 -22.23 52.18
CA ALA A 5 -27.50 -21.06 51.85
C ALA A 5 -28.01 -19.76 52.49
N ALA A 6 -27.09 -18.85 52.87
CA ALA A 6 -27.36 -17.40 52.94
C ALA A 6 -26.08 -16.53 53.06
N VAL A 7 -25.91 -15.62 52.09
CA VAL A 7 -25.57 -14.17 52.21
C VAL A 7 -24.49 -13.69 53.20
N SER A 8 -23.47 -12.99 52.68
CA SER A 8 -23.03 -11.68 53.22
C SER A 8 -22.29 -10.81 52.18
N GLU A 9 -22.34 -9.49 52.36
CA GLU A 9 -21.75 -8.46 51.49
C GLU A 9 -20.25 -8.24 51.78
N ILE A 10 -19.48 -7.74 50.80
CA ILE A 10 -18.18 -7.10 51.07
C ILE A 10 -18.09 -5.74 50.36
N ARG A 11 -17.85 -4.69 51.17
CA ARG A 11 -17.69 -3.29 50.76
C ARG A 11 -16.29 -3.02 50.19
N ARG A 12 -16.20 -1.98 49.34
CA ARG A 12 -14.94 -1.28 49.02
C ARG A 12 -14.52 -0.33 50.16
N PRO A 13 -13.23 -0.02 50.30
CA PRO A 13 -12.75 1.27 50.80
C PRO A 13 -11.99 2.09 49.73
N MET A 14 -11.80 3.38 50.01
CA MET A 14 -11.12 4.38 49.17
C MET A 14 -9.73 4.79 49.74
N ASP A 15 -8.93 5.44 48.88
CA ASP A 15 -8.02 6.60 49.11
C ASP A 15 -6.84 6.61 50.11
N SER A 16 -5.64 6.80 49.54
CA SER A 16 -4.53 7.73 49.96
C SER A 16 -3.83 7.51 51.32
N PRO A 17 -2.70 8.22 51.68
CA PRO A 17 -2.00 9.32 50.98
C PRO A 17 -0.44 9.27 50.92
N TYR A 18 0.13 10.25 50.19
CA TYR A 18 1.44 10.93 50.31
C TYR A 18 2.60 10.34 51.16
N ILE A 19 3.81 10.31 50.56
CA ILE A 19 5.09 10.55 51.27
C ILE A 19 5.91 11.61 50.53
N THR A 20 6.52 12.52 51.30
CA THR A 20 7.46 13.55 50.86
C THR A 20 8.85 13.26 51.45
N THR A 21 9.93 13.68 50.79
CA THR A 21 11.25 13.82 51.43
C THR A 21 11.98 15.06 50.91
N ARG A 22 12.56 15.83 51.84
CA ARG A 22 13.39 17.01 51.59
C ARG A 22 14.88 16.69 51.79
N HIS A 23 15.72 17.62 51.33
CA HIS A 23 17.18 17.63 51.47
C HIS A 23 17.73 17.40 52.88
N ALA A 24 18.95 16.86 52.93
CA ALA A 24 19.98 17.27 53.89
C ALA A 24 21.33 17.44 53.16
N SER A 25 22.17 18.36 53.63
CA SER A 25 23.43 18.79 53.01
C SER A 25 24.59 18.81 54.01
N ARG A 26 25.81 18.51 53.52
CA ARG A 26 27.15 18.83 54.08
C ARG A 26 28.19 18.29 53.08
N THR A 27 28.98 19.05 52.32
CA THR A 27 30.05 20.05 52.61
C THR A 27 31.40 19.46 53.04
N GLU A 28 32.47 20.10 52.53
CA GLU A 28 33.92 19.89 52.79
C GLU A 28 34.60 18.69 52.08
N GLY A 29 35.76 18.84 51.40
CA GLY A 29 36.42 20.08 50.97
C GLY A 29 37.85 19.93 50.41
N SER A 30 38.13 20.60 49.27
CA SER A 30 39.47 21.01 48.78
C SER A 30 40.44 19.89 48.27
N ARG A 31 41.42 20.11 47.36
CA ARG A 31 42.11 21.32 46.83
C ARG A 31 42.51 21.21 45.34
N LEU A 32 42.58 22.37 44.66
CA LEU A 32 43.55 22.83 43.61
C LEU A 32 43.94 21.86 42.45
N GLY A 33 44.06 22.22 41.16
CA GLY A 33 43.97 23.47 40.37
C GLY A 33 44.52 23.16 38.94
N ARG A 34 44.53 24.03 37.90
CA ARG A 34 44.20 25.45 37.72
C ARG A 34 43.70 25.71 36.27
N SER A 35 42.65 26.53 36.13
CA SER A 35 42.51 27.67 35.19
C SER A 35 43.10 27.62 33.75
N ARG A 36 42.22 27.75 32.75
CA ARG A 36 42.12 28.99 31.93
C ARG A 36 40.81 29.06 31.12
N ASP A 37 40.02 30.07 31.48
CA ASP A 37 38.90 30.71 30.77
C ASP A 37 39.03 32.22 31.17
N PRO A 38 38.41 33.23 30.50
CA PRO A 38 37.03 33.18 30.00
C PRO A 38 36.74 33.99 28.71
N LEU A 39 35.49 33.91 28.21
CA LEU A 39 34.56 35.07 28.28
C LEU A 39 33.11 34.66 27.95
N THR A 40 32.27 34.72 28.98
CA THR A 40 30.83 34.43 28.94
C THR A 40 30.03 35.71 28.63
N LEU A 41 28.84 35.58 28.05
CA LEU A 41 27.71 36.39 28.51
C LEU A 41 26.39 35.60 28.40
N ASN A 42 25.72 35.44 29.54
CA ASN A 42 24.38 34.88 29.63
C ASN A 42 23.33 35.97 29.40
N LEU A 43 22.15 35.61 28.89
CA LEU A 43 20.92 36.19 29.41
C LEU A 43 19.77 35.18 29.39
N LEU A 44 19.23 34.90 30.58
CA LEU A 44 18.01 34.14 30.78
C LEU A 44 16.86 35.16 30.94
N VAL A 45 15.75 35.00 30.22
CA VAL A 45 14.54 35.79 30.46
C VAL A 45 13.35 34.84 30.60
N SER A 46 12.62 35.02 31.70
CA SER A 46 11.40 34.29 32.04
C SER A 46 10.19 34.94 31.40
N PHE A 47 9.14 34.15 31.09
CA PHE A 47 7.81 34.68 30.81
C PHE A 47 6.73 33.94 31.59
N ARG A 48 5.93 34.71 32.33
CA ARG A 48 4.62 34.28 32.83
C ARG A 48 3.58 34.38 31.71
N SER A 49 2.46 33.68 31.90
CA SER A 49 1.21 33.96 31.21
C SER A 49 0.70 35.36 31.57
N ASP A 50 0.20 36.09 30.57
CA ASP A 50 -1.10 36.75 30.66
C ASP A 50 -1.67 36.95 29.25
N ALA A 51 -2.99 36.97 29.14
CA ALA A 51 -3.69 37.12 27.88
C ALA A 51 -4.00 38.60 27.60
N THR A 52 -3.72 39.07 26.38
CA THR A 52 -4.45 40.20 25.78
C THR A 52 -4.28 40.18 24.25
N THR A 53 -5.28 40.72 23.57
CA THR A 53 -5.39 40.76 22.10
C THR A 53 -4.44 41.78 21.48
N GLY A 54 -3.70 41.39 20.44
CA GLY A 54 -2.91 42.30 19.61
C GLY A 54 -2.49 41.65 18.30
N SER A 55 -2.84 42.27 17.17
CA SER A 55 -2.48 41.82 15.82
C SER A 55 -1.22 42.55 15.32
N GLU A 56 -0.12 41.85 15.12
CA GLU A 56 1.09 42.42 14.49
C GLU A 56 1.54 41.61 13.27
N CYS A 57 1.80 42.33 12.17
CA CYS A 57 2.40 41.80 10.95
C CYS A 57 3.93 41.93 11.01
N THR A 58 4.65 40.82 11.10
CA THR A 58 6.11 40.82 10.98
C THR A 58 6.57 40.78 9.52
N ARG A 59 7.30 41.81 9.09
CA ARG A 59 8.05 41.83 7.82
C ARG A 59 9.46 41.31 8.04
N GLU A 60 9.81 40.16 7.49
CA GLU A 60 11.22 39.76 7.37
C GLU A 60 11.93 40.52 6.24
N ARG A 61 13.10 41.10 6.56
CA ARG A 61 14.04 41.67 5.59
C ARG A 61 15.05 40.60 5.18
N SER A 62 15.07 40.19 3.91
CA SER A 62 16.26 39.55 3.33
C SER A 62 17.10 40.59 2.58
N GLY A 63 18.38 40.69 2.95
CA GLY A 63 19.32 41.59 2.29
C GLY A 63 19.67 41.10 0.88
N ARG A 64 19.70 42.02 -0.10
CA ARG A 64 20.32 41.78 -1.40
C ARG A 64 21.62 42.56 -1.51
N GLN A 65 22.72 41.87 -1.80
CA GLN A 65 23.91 42.50 -2.34
C GLN A 65 23.64 42.95 -3.78
N ASN A 66 24.18 44.11 -4.15
CA ASN A 66 24.02 44.70 -5.48
C ASN A 66 25.10 44.19 -6.45
N LEU A 67 24.69 43.68 -7.60
CA LEU A 67 25.46 43.81 -8.84
C LEU A 67 24.54 44.35 -9.93
N ARG A 68 24.98 45.42 -10.60
CA ARG A 68 24.25 46.12 -11.66
C ARG A 68 24.66 45.59 -13.03
N ALA A 69 23.69 45.31 -13.90
CA ALA A 69 23.60 45.78 -15.29
C ALA A 69 22.36 45.20 -15.99
N GLY A 70 21.85 45.87 -17.03
CA GLY A 70 20.82 45.29 -17.94
C GLY A 70 19.39 45.80 -17.73
N ARG A 71 19.02 46.85 -18.46
CA ARG A 71 17.68 47.48 -18.46
C ARG A 71 16.61 46.50 -18.99
N HIS A 72 15.45 46.45 -18.34
CA HIS A 72 14.14 46.76 -18.95
C HIS A 72 13.06 46.86 -17.85
N MET A 73 12.38 48.00 -17.75
CA MET A 73 11.23 48.17 -16.84
C MET A 73 9.95 47.72 -17.55
N VAL A 74 9.23 46.76 -16.95
CA VAL A 74 7.80 46.58 -17.17
C VAL A 74 7.09 46.80 -15.84
N ARG A 75 6.25 47.84 -15.79
CA ARG A 75 5.52 48.27 -14.59
C ARG A 75 4.15 47.61 -14.60
N MET A 76 3.98 46.49 -13.89
CA MET A 76 2.66 45.95 -13.56
C MET A 76 2.34 46.18 -12.09
N GLY A 77 1.21 46.83 -11.81
CA GLY A 77 0.72 47.03 -10.45
C GLY A 77 0.21 45.73 -9.85
N ARG A 78 0.57 45.46 -8.59
CA ARG A 78 -0.06 44.40 -7.80
C ARG A 78 -1.23 44.99 -7.02
N HIS A 79 -2.46 44.64 -7.40
CA HIS A 79 -3.59 44.75 -6.49
C HIS A 79 -3.51 43.59 -5.49
N GLY A 80 -3.18 43.91 -4.23
CA GLY A 80 -3.42 43.00 -3.11
C GLY A 80 -4.83 43.21 -2.61
N VAL A 81 -5.70 42.21 -2.76
CA VAL A 81 -7.03 42.18 -2.13
C VAL A 81 -6.92 41.32 -0.88
N CYS A 82 -7.12 41.93 0.28
CA CYS A 82 -7.31 41.20 1.53
C CYS A 82 -8.78 40.78 1.60
N HIS A 83 -9.06 39.48 1.68
CA HIS A 83 -10.39 39.00 2.08
C HIS A 83 -10.41 38.71 3.57
N GLU A 84 -11.35 39.35 4.25
CA GLU A 84 -11.69 39.16 5.65
C GLU A 84 -12.32 37.78 5.83
N VAL A 85 -11.88 37.04 6.85
CA VAL A 85 -12.38 35.68 7.15
C VAL A 85 -13.44 35.79 8.23
N ASP A 86 -14.69 35.96 7.78
CA ASP A 86 -15.84 35.89 8.67
C ASP A 86 -15.95 34.50 9.31
N ARG A 87 -16.27 34.46 10.61
CA ARG A 87 -16.36 33.21 11.40
C ARG A 87 -17.80 32.96 11.82
N ASP A 88 -18.60 32.42 10.90
CA ASP A 88 -19.88 31.81 11.23
C ASP A 88 -19.97 30.35 10.72
N PRO A 89 -20.44 29.39 11.54
CA PRO A 89 -20.65 28.01 11.11
C PRO A 89 -21.98 27.85 10.32
N PRO A 90 -22.05 26.99 9.30
CA PRO A 90 -23.27 26.79 8.52
C PRO A 90 -24.35 26.01 9.30
N PRO A 91 -25.64 26.34 9.14
CA PRO A 91 -26.73 25.74 9.91
C PRO A 91 -27.19 24.40 9.32
N TRP A 92 -26.68 23.29 9.82
CA TRP A 92 -27.34 21.97 9.73
C TRP A 92 -26.90 21.05 10.89
N LEU A 93 -27.40 21.35 12.09
CA LEU A 93 -27.23 20.51 13.28
C LEU A 93 -28.59 20.26 13.94
N THR A 94 -29.45 19.53 13.24
CA THR A 94 -30.68 18.95 13.78
C THR A 94 -30.77 17.47 13.42
N ALA A 95 -30.85 16.62 14.43
CA ALA A 95 -31.06 15.18 14.25
C ALA A 95 -32.50 14.90 13.77
N PRO A 96 -32.73 13.87 12.94
CA PRO A 96 -34.08 13.46 12.57
C PRO A 96 -34.77 12.76 13.76
N PRO A 97 -36.08 12.99 13.97
CA PRO A 97 -36.84 12.28 14.99
C PRO A 97 -37.11 10.82 14.60
N THR A 98 -37.16 9.94 15.59
CA THR A 98 -37.54 8.54 15.46
C THR A 98 -38.97 8.38 14.92
N MET A 99 -39.14 7.79 13.73
CA MET A 99 -40.46 7.32 13.27
C MET A 99 -40.66 5.84 13.59
N VAL A 100 -41.70 5.57 14.38
CA VAL A 100 -42.19 4.23 14.69
C VAL A 100 -42.91 3.66 13.47
N PHE A 101 -42.35 2.65 12.81
CA PHE A 101 -43.08 1.88 11.80
C PHE A 101 -44.04 0.90 12.47
N ARG A 102 -45.35 1.16 12.36
CA ARG A 102 -46.38 0.16 12.63
C ARG A 102 -46.39 -0.87 11.50
N ALA A 103 -46.06 -2.12 11.82
CA ALA A 103 -46.27 -3.23 10.90
C ALA A 103 -47.78 -3.40 10.61
N ARG A 104 -48.13 -3.44 9.32
CA ARG A 104 -49.41 -3.96 8.85
C ARG A 104 -49.13 -5.15 7.95
N ALA A 105 -49.42 -6.35 8.45
CA ALA A 105 -49.49 -7.54 7.63
C ALA A 105 -50.72 -7.44 6.71
N MET A 106 -50.55 -7.80 5.44
CA MET A 106 -51.66 -8.13 4.56
C MET A 106 -51.27 -9.35 3.75
N ALA A 107 -51.99 -10.45 3.98
CA ALA A 107 -51.87 -11.66 3.19
C ALA A 107 -52.75 -11.54 1.94
N MET A 108 -52.28 -12.10 0.82
CA MET A 108 -53.17 -12.57 -0.24
C MET A 108 -52.71 -13.96 -0.70
N LEU A 109 -53.65 -14.91 -0.67
CA LEU A 109 -53.55 -16.15 -1.44
C LEU A 109 -53.71 -15.81 -2.94
N GLY A 110 -53.05 -16.57 -3.81
CA GLY A 110 -53.12 -16.39 -5.25
C GLY A 110 -54.27 -17.14 -5.93
N VAL A 111 -54.34 -17.02 -7.25
CA VAL A 111 -55.13 -17.88 -8.14
C VAL A 111 -54.30 -18.22 -9.38
N VAL A 112 -54.41 -19.47 -9.83
CA VAL A 112 -53.74 -20.05 -11.00
C VAL A 112 -54.47 -19.67 -12.30
N GLY A 113 -53.73 -19.43 -13.38
CA GLY A 113 -54.30 -19.24 -14.72
C GLY A 113 -53.30 -19.62 -15.81
N ALA A 114 -53.41 -20.85 -16.34
CA ALA A 114 -52.59 -21.32 -17.45
C ALA A 114 -53.30 -21.10 -18.80
N VAL A 115 -52.57 -20.59 -19.81
CA VAL A 115 -52.98 -20.68 -21.22
C VAL A 115 -51.76 -20.99 -22.09
N VAL A 116 -51.83 -22.12 -22.80
CA VAL A 116 -50.95 -22.49 -23.91
C VAL A 116 -51.75 -22.30 -25.20
N PRO A 117 -51.12 -21.88 -26.31
CA PRO A 117 -51.51 -22.40 -27.61
C PRO A 117 -50.34 -23.11 -28.32
N PHE A 118 -50.69 -24.20 -28.98
CA PHE A 118 -49.79 -25.15 -29.63
C PHE A 118 -50.24 -25.29 -31.09
N VAL A 119 -49.43 -24.88 -32.08
CA VAL A 119 -49.69 -25.21 -33.49
C VAL A 119 -48.40 -25.61 -34.21
N ALA A 120 -48.53 -26.72 -34.93
CA ALA A 120 -47.52 -27.56 -35.54
C ALA A 120 -46.74 -26.98 -36.73
N LEU A 121 -45.46 -27.35 -36.79
CA LEU A 121 -44.73 -27.97 -37.93
C LEU A 121 -45.10 -27.59 -39.38
N ARG A 122 -44.05 -27.23 -40.16
CA ARG A 122 -43.78 -27.90 -41.44
C ARG A 122 -42.31 -28.28 -41.58
N HIS A 123 -42.08 -29.50 -42.04
CA HIS A 123 -40.76 -29.99 -42.47
C HIS A 123 -40.41 -29.40 -43.85
N ASN A 124 -39.11 -29.30 -44.14
CA ASN A 124 -38.58 -29.69 -45.45
C ASN A 124 -37.12 -30.10 -45.30
N ALA A 125 -36.82 -31.36 -45.64
CA ALA A 125 -35.47 -31.88 -45.76
C ALA A 125 -35.15 -32.09 -47.24
N VAL A 126 -33.99 -31.61 -47.69
CA VAL A 126 -33.37 -32.07 -48.93
C VAL A 126 -31.90 -32.33 -48.63
N ALA A 127 -31.48 -33.58 -48.86
CA ALA A 127 -30.12 -34.04 -48.65
C ALA A 127 -29.39 -34.17 -49.99
N GLN A 128 -28.06 -34.01 -50.03
CA GLN A 128 -27.25 -34.61 -51.09
C GLN A 128 -25.81 -34.98 -50.66
N ARG A 129 -25.68 -36.26 -50.32
CA ARG A 129 -24.58 -37.21 -50.61
C ARG A 129 -23.11 -36.75 -50.62
N ALA A 130 -22.44 -37.21 -49.56
CA ALA A 130 -21.11 -37.81 -49.51
C ALA A 130 -20.38 -38.20 -50.82
N ARG A 131 -19.04 -38.06 -50.79
CA ARG A 131 -18.10 -39.05 -51.35
C ARG A 131 -17.12 -39.48 -50.26
N THR A 132 -16.91 -40.79 -50.14
CA THR A 132 -16.03 -41.44 -49.16
C THR A 132 -14.64 -41.71 -49.73
N ARG A 133 -13.61 -41.60 -48.88
CA ARG A 133 -12.35 -42.36 -48.96
C ARG A 133 -11.81 -42.57 -47.53
N GLU A 134 -11.83 -43.83 -47.08
CA GLU A 134 -10.94 -44.36 -46.02
C GLU A 134 -9.47 -44.32 -46.52
N ALA A 135 -8.39 -44.40 -45.75
CA ALA A 135 -8.06 -44.50 -44.31
C ALA A 135 -6.54 -44.07 -44.20
N PRO A 136 -5.80 -44.09 -43.05
CA PRO A 136 -6.08 -44.67 -41.73
C PRO A 136 -5.81 -43.72 -40.54
N ALA A 137 -6.07 -44.22 -39.32
CA ALA A 137 -5.80 -43.54 -38.06
C ALA A 137 -4.35 -43.66 -37.60
N PRO A 138 -3.84 -42.66 -36.85
CA PRO A 138 -2.80 -42.87 -35.85
C PRO A 138 -3.28 -42.53 -34.43
N SER A 139 -2.93 -43.43 -33.50
CA SER A 139 -2.63 -43.23 -32.07
C SER A 139 -3.28 -42.07 -31.30
N ALA A 140 -4.02 -42.41 -30.25
CA ALA A 140 -4.37 -41.48 -29.19
C ALA A 140 -3.13 -41.03 -28.40
N ASP A 141 -2.83 -39.74 -28.43
CA ASP A 141 -2.23 -39.02 -27.30
C ASP A 141 -2.48 -37.52 -27.47
N GLY A 142 -2.93 -36.84 -26.41
CA GLY A 142 -3.38 -35.44 -26.51
C GLY A 142 -4.37 -35.01 -25.42
N GLY A 143 -4.26 -35.58 -24.21
CA GLY A 143 -5.10 -35.19 -23.09
C GLY A 143 -4.82 -33.76 -22.64
N VAL A 144 -5.81 -32.88 -22.76
CA VAL A 144 -5.78 -31.54 -22.14
C VAL A 144 -5.84 -31.71 -20.62
N ALA A 145 -4.67 -31.64 -19.99
CA ALA A 145 -4.47 -31.63 -18.55
C ALA A 145 -3.65 -30.39 -18.18
N ALA A 146 -3.79 -29.78 -17.00
CA ALA A 146 -4.83 -29.79 -15.98
C ALA A 146 -4.56 -28.56 -15.09
N HIS A 147 -5.48 -28.18 -14.19
CA HIS A 147 -5.26 -27.04 -13.29
C HIS A 147 -3.92 -27.14 -12.53
N GLY A 148 -3.11 -26.08 -12.59
CA GLY A 148 -1.87 -25.97 -11.85
C GLY A 148 -2.13 -26.04 -10.36
N ARG A 149 -1.88 -27.20 -9.75
CA ARG A 149 -1.93 -27.36 -8.30
C ARG A 149 -0.89 -26.43 -7.66
N SER A 150 -1.35 -25.59 -6.74
CA SER A 150 -0.51 -24.86 -5.80
C SER A 150 0.51 -25.81 -5.18
N ARG A 151 1.79 -25.67 -5.57
CA ARG A 151 2.90 -26.34 -4.89
C ARG A 151 3.18 -25.56 -3.61
N GLY A 152 2.60 -26.01 -2.51
CA GLY A 152 2.95 -25.53 -1.18
C GLY A 152 4.44 -25.70 -0.89
N ALA A 153 4.96 -24.94 0.08
CA ALA A 153 6.34 -25.11 0.55
C ALA A 153 6.60 -26.58 0.94
N PRO A 154 7.84 -27.10 0.75
CA PRO A 154 8.17 -28.44 1.20
C PRO A 154 7.89 -28.56 2.70
N ALA A 155 7.21 -29.65 3.10
CA ALA A 155 6.64 -29.79 4.45
C ALA A 155 7.67 -29.66 5.60
N SER A 156 8.95 -29.90 5.31
CA SER A 156 10.07 -29.70 6.25
C SER A 156 10.24 -28.23 6.69
N ILE A 157 10.06 -27.26 5.79
CA ILE A 157 10.23 -25.83 6.14
C ILE A 157 9.06 -25.36 7.02
N THR A 158 7.82 -25.74 6.67
CA THR A 158 6.60 -25.27 7.36
C THR A 158 6.59 -25.64 8.85
N ALA A 159 7.02 -26.85 9.20
CA ALA A 159 7.17 -27.24 10.61
C ALA A 159 8.38 -26.54 11.27
N ALA A 160 9.50 -26.40 10.54
CA ALA A 160 10.70 -25.77 11.08
C ALA A 160 10.51 -24.26 11.38
N VAL A 161 9.65 -23.53 10.66
CA VAL A 161 9.35 -22.11 10.93
C VAL A 161 8.34 -21.86 12.06
N GLU A 162 7.88 -22.91 12.77
CA GLU A 162 6.92 -22.73 13.87
C GLU A 162 7.46 -21.79 14.96
N GLY A 163 6.69 -20.73 15.25
CA GLY A 163 7.03 -19.66 16.19
C GLY A 163 7.74 -18.44 15.59
N LEU A 164 7.96 -18.40 14.26
CA LEU A 164 8.62 -17.28 13.59
C LEU A 164 7.77 -16.00 13.61
N ASP A 165 8.32 -14.92 14.20
CA ASP A 165 7.83 -13.55 14.03
C ASP A 165 8.99 -12.66 13.54
N PRO A 166 8.98 -12.23 12.26
CA PRO A 166 9.98 -11.32 11.70
C PRO A 166 10.18 -10.01 12.47
N SER A 167 9.18 -9.54 13.22
CA SER A 167 9.31 -8.32 14.03
C SER A 167 10.19 -8.49 15.27
N ARG A 168 10.54 -9.73 15.63
CA ARG A 168 11.50 -10.07 16.71
C ARG A 168 12.94 -10.24 16.20
N ALA A 169 13.19 -9.94 14.93
CA ALA A 169 14.50 -10.05 14.32
C ALA A 169 15.51 -9.09 14.95
N HIS A 170 16.67 -9.62 15.31
CA HIS A 170 17.79 -8.87 15.86
C HIS A 170 19.11 -9.30 15.22
N LEU A 171 20.16 -8.49 15.35
CA LEU A 171 21.48 -8.87 14.83
C LEU A 171 22.15 -9.90 15.76
N GLU A 172 22.72 -10.95 15.17
CA GLU A 172 23.46 -11.96 15.94
C GLU A 172 24.70 -11.36 16.60
N ARG A 173 24.98 -11.76 17.85
CA ARG A 173 26.16 -11.28 18.60
C ARG A 173 27.44 -11.79 17.95
N GLY A 174 28.27 -10.87 17.46
CA GLY A 174 29.50 -11.20 16.73
C GLY A 174 29.29 -11.59 15.27
N GLY A 175 28.04 -11.65 14.79
CA GLY A 175 27.67 -11.93 13.41
C GLY A 175 27.24 -10.68 12.65
N GLY A 176 27.10 -10.80 11.33
CA GLY A 176 26.53 -9.76 10.47
C GLY A 176 25.01 -9.87 10.30
N ASP A 177 24.45 -11.06 10.48
CA ASP A 177 23.12 -11.42 10.01
C ASP A 177 22.00 -11.10 11.02
N TYR A 178 20.79 -10.96 10.49
CA TYR A 178 19.57 -10.90 11.29
C TYR A 178 19.09 -12.32 11.63
N VAL A 179 18.71 -12.54 12.89
CA VAL A 179 18.24 -13.81 13.42
C VAL A 179 16.96 -13.65 14.25
N VAL A 180 16.19 -14.73 14.37
CA VAL A 180 15.05 -14.88 15.29
C VAL A 180 15.25 -16.16 16.10
N ASP A 181 15.25 -16.05 17.42
CA ASP A 181 15.24 -17.22 18.31
C ASP A 181 13.83 -17.84 18.34
N LEU A 182 13.78 -19.15 18.13
CA LEU A 182 12.56 -19.95 18.03
C LEU A 182 12.41 -20.89 19.26
N PRO A 183 11.20 -21.41 19.54
CA PRO A 183 10.98 -22.39 20.61
C PRO A 183 11.90 -23.62 20.49
N GLY A 184 12.38 -24.14 21.62
CA GLY A 184 13.27 -25.31 21.66
C GLY A 184 14.75 -25.00 21.37
N ALA A 185 15.20 -23.77 21.68
CA ALA A 185 16.58 -23.30 21.42
C ALA A 185 17.03 -23.40 19.95
N ARG A 186 16.06 -23.38 19.03
CA ARG A 186 16.30 -23.27 17.58
C ARG A 186 16.50 -21.80 17.22
N ARG A 187 17.20 -21.52 16.12
CA ARG A 187 17.41 -20.16 15.60
C ARG A 187 17.18 -20.12 14.09
N ALA A 188 16.36 -19.20 13.63
CA ALA A 188 16.23 -18.87 12.21
C ALA A 188 17.17 -17.72 11.86
N THR A 189 18.10 -17.94 10.93
CA THR A 189 18.81 -16.86 10.24
C THR A 189 17.90 -16.32 9.14
N LEU A 190 17.85 -15.00 8.98
CA LEU A 190 17.00 -14.36 7.98
C LEU A 190 17.77 -14.02 6.70
N THR A 191 17.05 -13.57 5.68
CA THR A 191 17.58 -13.17 4.37
C THR A 191 17.93 -11.69 4.25
N LEU A 192 17.59 -10.90 5.29
CA LEU A 192 17.65 -9.44 5.31
C LEU A 192 19.08 -8.91 5.11
N GLU A 193 19.23 -7.93 4.21
CA GLU A 193 20.50 -7.25 3.94
C GLU A 193 20.84 -6.30 5.12
N PRO A 194 21.85 -6.60 5.96
CA PRO A 194 21.92 -5.98 7.28
C PRO A 194 22.14 -4.47 7.26
N ALA A 195 22.90 -3.98 6.29
CA ALA A 195 23.13 -2.55 6.08
C ALA A 195 21.85 -1.83 5.62
N TRP A 196 21.09 -2.44 4.70
CA TRP A 196 19.88 -1.85 4.14
C TRP A 196 18.73 -1.86 5.14
N GLN A 197 18.58 -2.95 5.90
CA GLN A 197 17.61 -3.07 6.98
C GLN A 197 17.83 -1.99 8.05
N ARG A 198 19.06 -1.84 8.57
CA ARG A 198 19.40 -0.78 9.54
C ARG A 198 19.16 0.63 8.98
N ALA A 199 19.65 0.91 7.77
CA ALA A 199 19.52 2.23 7.16
C ALA A 199 18.05 2.60 6.85
N THR A 200 17.22 1.61 6.51
CA THR A 200 15.77 1.77 6.32
C THR A 200 15.05 2.01 7.65
N ALA A 201 15.33 1.24 8.70
CA ALA A 201 14.75 1.46 10.03
C ALA A 201 15.06 2.89 10.53
N ALA A 202 16.32 3.33 10.39
CA ALA A 202 16.76 4.67 10.73
C ALA A 202 16.12 5.77 9.82
N LEU A 203 15.72 5.46 8.58
CA LEU A 203 14.91 6.39 7.77
C LEU A 203 13.50 6.58 8.36
N LEU A 204 12.85 5.49 8.79
CA LEU A 204 11.51 5.57 9.40
C LEU A 204 11.51 6.39 10.70
N GLU A 205 12.60 6.27 11.48
CA GLU A 205 12.85 7.08 12.68
C GLU A 205 13.11 8.55 12.36
N ARG A 206 14.03 8.87 11.44
CA ARG A 206 14.37 10.26 11.09
C ARG A 206 13.19 11.05 10.54
N HIS A 207 12.31 10.40 9.78
CA HIS A 207 11.07 11.02 9.28
C HIS A 207 9.96 11.12 10.34
N GLN A 208 10.17 10.60 11.56
CA GLN A 208 9.20 10.61 12.66
C GLN A 208 7.82 10.05 12.26
N LEU A 209 7.80 9.00 11.42
CA LEU A 209 6.56 8.47 10.87
C LEU A 209 5.72 7.78 11.95
N PRO A 210 4.42 8.09 12.11
CA PRO A 210 3.60 7.44 13.13
C PRO A 210 3.23 6.00 12.74
N MET A 211 3.05 5.75 11.44
CA MET A 211 2.87 4.41 10.86
C MET A 211 3.56 4.35 9.50
N ALA A 212 4.46 3.39 9.32
CA ALA A 212 5.12 3.13 8.05
C ALA A 212 5.61 1.68 7.94
N SER A 213 5.69 1.16 6.72
CA SER A 213 6.35 -0.10 6.42
C SER A 213 7.06 -0.05 5.06
N VAL A 214 8.18 -0.75 4.98
CA VAL A 214 8.97 -0.94 3.77
C VAL A 214 9.28 -2.44 3.67
N VAL A 215 8.84 -3.06 2.58
CA VAL A 215 9.26 -4.41 2.19
C VAL A 215 10.01 -4.30 0.87
N VAL A 216 11.21 -4.86 0.80
CA VAL A 216 11.99 -4.99 -0.44
C VAL A 216 12.29 -6.47 -0.67
N LEU A 217 11.96 -6.93 -1.86
CA LEU A 217 12.23 -8.26 -2.39
C LEU A 217 13.30 -8.16 -3.48
N ASP A 218 14.14 -9.18 -3.57
CA ASP A 218 14.79 -9.51 -4.83
C ASP A 218 13.74 -9.94 -5.87
N THR A 219 13.76 -9.31 -7.05
CA THR A 219 12.75 -9.57 -8.09
C THR A 219 12.87 -10.97 -8.69
N ALA A 220 14.07 -11.56 -8.72
CA ALA A 220 14.28 -12.88 -9.30
C ALA A 220 13.86 -14.00 -8.34
N THR A 221 14.14 -13.88 -7.05
CA THR A 221 14.12 -15.03 -6.13
C THR A 221 13.02 -14.99 -5.07
N GLY A 222 12.34 -13.85 -4.88
CA GLY A 222 11.40 -13.66 -3.76
C GLY A 222 12.07 -13.50 -2.39
N ARG A 223 13.40 -13.46 -2.35
CA ARG A 223 14.18 -13.25 -1.13
C ARG A 223 13.86 -11.88 -0.53
N VAL A 224 13.42 -11.83 0.72
CA VAL A 224 13.17 -10.57 1.43
C VAL A 224 14.50 -9.94 1.84
N LEU A 225 14.82 -8.77 1.29
CA LEU A 225 16.06 -8.05 1.57
C LEU A 225 15.87 -6.96 2.64
N VAL A 226 14.66 -6.41 2.76
CA VAL A 226 14.27 -5.44 3.80
C VAL A 226 12.86 -5.78 4.30
N TRP A 227 12.71 -5.81 5.62
CA TRP A 227 11.44 -5.98 6.34
C TRP A 227 11.39 -4.94 7.47
N ALA A 228 11.04 -3.70 7.13
CA ALA A 228 10.96 -2.62 8.11
C ALA A 228 9.49 -2.26 8.40
N SER A 229 9.17 -2.14 9.69
CA SER A 229 7.87 -1.72 10.18
C SER A 229 8.03 -0.73 11.33
N ARG A 230 7.18 0.28 11.36
CA ARG A 230 7.06 1.25 12.46
C ARG A 230 5.57 1.53 12.67
N GLY A 231 5.07 1.27 13.88
CA GLY A 231 3.67 1.42 14.24
C GLY A 231 3.48 1.34 15.75
N ALA A 232 2.29 0.95 16.21
CA ALA A 232 2.04 0.67 17.62
C ALA A 232 2.93 -0.50 18.13
N PRO A 233 3.29 -0.55 19.43
CA PRO A 233 4.06 -1.65 19.99
C PRO A 233 3.45 -3.02 19.68
N GLY A 234 4.29 -4.00 19.33
CA GLY A 234 3.86 -5.35 18.93
C GLY A 234 3.16 -5.47 17.57
N ARG A 235 2.99 -4.36 16.83
CA ARG A 235 2.26 -4.33 15.56
C ARG A 235 3.19 -4.20 14.36
N ASP A 236 3.45 -5.32 13.70
CA ASP A 236 4.19 -5.37 12.45
C ASP A 236 3.29 -5.07 11.25
N LEU A 237 3.48 -3.87 10.68
CA LEU A 237 2.70 -3.37 9.56
C LEU A 237 3.01 -4.08 8.24
N ALA A 238 4.12 -4.81 8.12
CA ALA A 238 4.43 -5.56 6.91
C ALA A 238 3.53 -6.80 6.73
N ARG A 239 3.04 -7.38 7.83
CA ARG A 239 2.17 -8.57 7.87
C ARG A 239 0.67 -8.31 8.06
N VAL A 240 0.22 -7.08 8.28
CA VAL A 240 -1.21 -6.74 8.37
C VAL A 240 -1.74 -6.13 7.08
N ALA A 241 -2.96 -6.50 6.70
CA ALA A 241 -3.64 -6.01 5.51
C ALA A 241 -4.86 -5.15 5.88
N GLU A 242 -4.62 -4.08 6.64
CA GLU A 242 -5.65 -3.12 7.09
C GLU A 242 -5.59 -1.78 6.37
N ALA A 243 -4.41 -1.41 5.83
CA ALA A 243 -4.27 -0.19 5.08
C ALA A 243 -5.04 -0.32 3.75
N PRO A 244 -5.86 0.68 3.36
CA PRO A 244 -6.60 0.62 2.11
C PRO A 244 -5.63 0.58 0.93
N ALA A 245 -5.87 -0.31 -0.03
CA ALA A 245 -5.01 -0.46 -1.22
C ALA A 245 -4.93 0.84 -2.05
N ALA A 246 -5.97 1.69 -1.95
CA ALA A 246 -6.08 2.94 -2.69
C ALA A 246 -5.88 2.69 -4.20
N SER A 247 -5.34 3.67 -4.93
CA SER A 247 -5.03 3.50 -6.36
C SER A 247 -3.92 2.46 -6.68
N VAL A 248 -3.34 1.76 -5.71
CA VAL A 248 -2.51 0.55 -6.00
C VAL A 248 -3.40 -0.57 -6.55
N PHE A 249 -4.66 -0.65 -6.11
CA PHE A 249 -5.63 -1.64 -6.63
C PHE A 249 -5.86 -1.53 -8.14
N LYS A 250 -5.55 -0.38 -8.76
CA LYS A 250 -5.55 -0.22 -10.23
C LYS A 250 -4.59 -1.15 -10.96
N ILE A 251 -3.64 -1.80 -10.29
CA ILE A 251 -2.87 -2.93 -10.86
C ILE A 251 -3.81 -4.07 -11.23
N VAL A 252 -4.68 -4.49 -10.30
CA VAL A 252 -5.67 -5.54 -10.49
C VAL A 252 -6.70 -5.12 -11.55
N THR A 253 -7.22 -3.90 -11.45
CA THR A 253 -8.20 -3.40 -12.42
C THR A 253 -7.61 -3.25 -13.82
N ALA A 254 -6.39 -2.72 -13.96
CA ALA A 254 -5.74 -2.60 -15.27
C ALA A 254 -5.47 -3.97 -15.89
N SER A 255 -5.08 -4.96 -15.08
CA SER A 255 -4.90 -6.35 -15.53
C SER A 255 -6.20 -6.90 -16.14
N ALA A 256 -7.33 -6.79 -15.41
CA ALA A 256 -8.63 -7.24 -15.91
C ALA A 256 -9.07 -6.49 -17.17
N LEU A 257 -8.85 -5.17 -17.23
CA LEU A 257 -9.18 -4.36 -18.39
C LEU A 257 -8.37 -4.74 -19.64
N LEU A 258 -7.08 -5.05 -19.48
CA LEU A 258 -6.20 -5.47 -20.57
C LEU A 258 -6.63 -6.82 -21.14
N GLU A 259 -6.99 -7.78 -20.28
CA GLU A 259 -7.54 -9.07 -20.70
C GLU A 259 -8.89 -8.95 -21.41
N GLN A 260 -9.70 -7.95 -21.06
CA GLN A 260 -10.95 -7.60 -21.77
C GLN A 260 -10.74 -6.61 -22.93
N GLY A 261 -9.51 -6.49 -23.44
CA GLY A 261 -9.21 -5.76 -24.68
C GLY A 261 -9.14 -4.24 -24.56
N PHE A 262 -9.00 -3.65 -23.38
CA PHE A 262 -8.69 -2.22 -23.24
C PHE A 262 -7.24 -1.94 -23.69
N SER A 263 -7.09 -1.73 -25.00
CA SER A 263 -5.79 -1.48 -25.64
C SER A 263 -5.05 -0.28 -25.05
N GLU A 264 -3.72 -0.43 -24.93
CA GLU A 264 -2.78 0.67 -24.65
C GLU A 264 -2.89 1.85 -25.62
N ARG A 265 -3.47 1.64 -26.81
CA ARG A 265 -3.50 2.63 -27.89
C ARG A 265 -4.85 3.35 -28.01
N THR A 266 -5.90 2.87 -27.35
CA THR A 266 -7.24 3.45 -27.45
C THR A 266 -7.44 4.46 -26.31
N PRO A 267 -7.49 5.77 -26.59
CA PRO A 267 -7.71 6.77 -25.55
C PRO A 267 -9.18 6.75 -25.10
N THR A 268 -9.39 6.87 -23.79
CA THR A 268 -10.70 7.18 -23.21
C THR A 268 -10.75 8.69 -22.94
N CYS A 269 -11.75 9.39 -23.47
CA CYS A 269 -11.97 10.80 -23.13
C CYS A 269 -12.76 10.93 -21.82
N TRP A 270 -12.41 11.93 -21.01
CA TRP A 270 -12.87 12.08 -19.63
C TRP A 270 -12.78 13.54 -19.15
N SER A 271 -13.39 13.78 -17.99
CA SER A 271 -13.34 15.05 -17.28
C SER A 271 -13.64 14.84 -15.80
N GLY A 272 -13.06 15.66 -14.92
CA GLY A 272 -13.32 15.60 -13.48
C GLY A 272 -12.95 14.26 -12.83
N GLY A 273 -13.59 13.94 -11.70
CA GLY A 273 -13.41 12.67 -10.98
C GLY A 273 -12.09 12.47 -10.23
N PHE A 274 -11.22 13.49 -10.14
CA PHE A 274 -9.87 13.37 -9.56
C PHE A 274 -9.83 12.93 -8.09
N HIS A 275 -10.63 13.56 -7.22
CA HIS A 275 -10.60 13.33 -5.77
C HIS A 275 -11.84 12.59 -5.23
N ALA A 276 -12.93 12.61 -6.00
CA ALA A 276 -14.16 11.87 -5.73
C ALA A 276 -14.80 11.49 -7.06
N LEU A 277 -15.54 10.39 -7.10
CA LEU A 277 -16.37 10.00 -8.25
C LEU A 277 -17.85 10.16 -7.92
N THR A 278 -18.60 10.75 -8.84
CA THR A 278 -20.07 10.86 -8.82
C THR A 278 -20.68 10.11 -10.00
N LEU A 279 -22.00 9.84 -9.99
CA LEU A 279 -22.70 9.26 -11.15
C LEU A 279 -22.48 10.08 -12.44
N ARG A 280 -22.39 11.41 -12.33
CA ARG A 280 -22.12 12.30 -13.48
C ARG A 280 -20.75 12.07 -14.09
N ASP A 281 -19.76 11.63 -13.33
CA ASP A 281 -18.42 11.34 -13.86
C ASP A 281 -18.39 10.02 -14.65
N LEU A 282 -19.32 9.10 -14.37
CA LEU A 282 -19.46 7.84 -15.09
C LEU A 282 -20.09 8.01 -16.48
N MET A 283 -20.86 9.08 -16.69
CA MET A 283 -21.48 9.40 -17.98
C MET A 283 -20.50 10.10 -18.91
N THR A 284 -20.37 9.59 -20.14
CA THR A 284 -19.63 10.25 -21.23
C THR A 284 -20.38 11.49 -21.72
N ASP A 285 -19.64 12.58 -21.95
CA ASP A 285 -20.19 13.85 -22.43
C ASP A 285 -19.15 14.56 -23.34
N PRO A 286 -19.28 14.49 -24.67
CA PRO A 286 -18.35 15.13 -25.61
C PRO A 286 -18.20 16.65 -25.46
N ARG A 287 -19.14 17.33 -24.76
CA ARG A 287 -19.03 18.77 -24.49
C ARG A 287 -18.07 19.06 -23.34
N ARG A 288 -17.95 18.13 -22.38
CA ARG A 288 -17.16 18.25 -21.14
C ARG A 288 -15.85 17.45 -21.17
N ASP A 289 -15.86 16.27 -21.80
CA ASP A 289 -14.74 15.33 -21.84
C ASP A 289 -13.68 15.78 -22.86
N ARG A 290 -12.91 16.81 -22.50
CA ARG A 290 -11.90 17.45 -23.35
C ARG A 290 -10.48 16.88 -23.20
N GLU A 291 -10.22 16.15 -22.12
CA GLU A 291 -8.98 15.39 -21.94
C GLU A 291 -9.21 13.94 -22.37
N CYS A 292 -8.21 13.31 -23.00
CA CYS A 292 -8.26 11.90 -23.34
C CYS A 292 -6.97 11.21 -22.90
N SER A 293 -7.07 9.96 -22.49
CA SER A 293 -5.94 9.20 -21.94
C SER A 293 -6.04 7.73 -22.27
N THR A 294 -4.94 7.17 -22.73
CA THR A 294 -4.71 5.72 -22.88
C THR A 294 -4.64 5.03 -21.51
N LEU A 295 -4.66 3.69 -21.47
CA LEU A 295 -4.48 2.95 -20.21
C LEU A 295 -3.17 3.31 -19.47
N PRO A 296 -1.99 3.36 -20.12
CA PRO A 296 -0.75 3.75 -19.44
C PRO A 296 -0.79 5.17 -18.86
N GLU A 297 -1.48 6.10 -19.51
CA GLU A 297 -1.67 7.48 -19.04
C GLU A 297 -2.59 7.55 -17.83
N ALA A 298 -3.75 6.89 -17.93
CA ALA A 298 -4.70 6.79 -16.83
C ALA A 298 -4.09 6.08 -15.60
N PHE A 299 -3.21 5.10 -15.81
CA PHE A 299 -2.48 4.42 -14.75
C PHE A 299 -1.45 5.35 -14.10
N ALA A 300 -0.59 5.98 -14.90
CA ALA A 300 0.50 6.85 -14.44
C ALA A 300 0.01 8.10 -13.69
N ARG A 301 -0.99 8.78 -14.26
CA ARG A 301 -1.64 9.97 -13.67
C ARG A 301 -2.76 9.59 -12.69
N SER A 302 -3.02 8.29 -12.52
CA SER A 302 -4.02 7.73 -11.60
C SER A 302 -5.43 8.27 -11.80
N ILE A 303 -5.83 8.53 -13.05
CA ILE A 303 -7.13 9.08 -13.43
C ILE A 303 -8.25 8.10 -13.01
N ASN A 304 -9.13 8.51 -12.11
CA ASN A 304 -10.19 7.63 -11.59
C ASN A 304 -11.32 7.44 -12.58
N THR A 305 -11.71 8.51 -13.29
CA THR A 305 -12.81 8.53 -14.26
C THR A 305 -12.63 7.51 -15.39
N VAL A 306 -11.41 7.41 -15.95
CA VAL A 306 -11.09 6.41 -16.98
C VAL A 306 -11.22 4.99 -16.43
N PHE A 307 -10.62 4.71 -15.27
CA PHE A 307 -10.73 3.38 -14.64
C PHE A 307 -12.18 3.01 -14.32
N ALA A 308 -12.94 3.94 -13.76
CA ALA A 308 -14.35 3.78 -13.43
C ALA A 308 -15.21 3.46 -14.67
N ARG A 309 -15.13 4.31 -15.71
CA ARG A 309 -15.89 4.14 -16.96
C ARG A 309 -15.54 2.84 -17.68
N ARG A 310 -14.24 2.57 -17.87
CA ARG A 310 -13.78 1.36 -18.59
C ARG A 310 -14.08 0.08 -17.81
N SER A 311 -14.12 0.13 -16.48
CA SER A 311 -14.57 -1.00 -15.67
C SER A 311 -16.06 -1.26 -15.80
N LEU A 312 -16.90 -0.22 -15.88
CA LEU A 312 -18.35 -0.38 -16.14
C LEU A 312 -18.66 -0.86 -17.55
N GLU A 313 -17.81 -0.52 -18.53
CA GLU A 313 -17.97 -0.90 -19.93
C GLU A 313 -17.52 -2.33 -20.22
N LEU A 314 -16.41 -2.78 -19.61
CA LEU A 314 -15.75 -4.05 -19.96
C LEU A 314 -15.77 -5.10 -18.86
N LEU A 315 -16.04 -4.73 -17.60
CA LEU A 315 -15.93 -5.64 -16.45
C LEU A 315 -17.26 -5.80 -15.73
N ASN A 316 -17.40 -6.95 -15.07
CA ASN A 316 -18.43 -7.20 -14.07
C ASN A 316 -17.77 -7.47 -12.70
N PRO A 317 -18.55 -7.53 -11.60
CA PRO A 317 -18.02 -7.84 -10.27
C PRO A 317 -17.15 -9.11 -10.21
N ASP A 318 -17.58 -10.18 -10.88
CA ASP A 318 -16.90 -11.48 -10.86
C ASP A 318 -15.53 -11.44 -11.55
N ARG A 319 -15.38 -10.70 -12.65
CA ARG A 319 -14.08 -10.57 -13.34
C ARG A 319 -13.08 -9.79 -12.51
N ILE A 320 -13.49 -8.72 -11.82
CA ILE A 320 -12.61 -8.01 -10.88
C ILE A 320 -12.25 -8.91 -9.70
N GLN A 321 -13.21 -9.63 -9.11
CA GLN A 321 -12.96 -10.56 -8.01
C GLN A 321 -12.03 -11.72 -8.43
N SER A 322 -12.14 -12.22 -9.67
CA SER A 322 -11.26 -13.25 -10.20
C SER A 322 -9.84 -12.75 -10.40
N MET A 323 -9.67 -11.62 -11.09
CA MET A 323 -8.35 -10.99 -11.25
C MET A 323 -7.71 -10.66 -9.91
N ALA A 324 -8.48 -10.27 -8.89
CA ALA A 324 -7.97 -10.07 -7.54
C ALA A 324 -7.44 -11.38 -6.93
N ARG A 325 -8.14 -12.52 -7.07
CA ARG A 325 -7.66 -13.84 -6.62
C ARG A 325 -6.44 -14.32 -7.41
N GLU A 326 -6.41 -14.06 -8.71
CA GLU A 326 -5.26 -14.37 -9.59
C GLU A 326 -3.99 -13.63 -9.09
N TRP A 327 -4.14 -12.38 -8.63
CA TRP A 327 -3.10 -11.61 -7.93
C TRP A 327 -2.86 -11.97 -6.45
N GLY A 328 -3.67 -12.83 -5.82
CA GLY A 328 -3.48 -13.29 -4.43
C GLY A 328 -4.35 -12.63 -3.35
N PHE A 329 -5.39 -11.86 -3.72
CA PHE A 329 -6.36 -11.33 -2.76
C PHE A 329 -7.34 -12.41 -2.27
N GLY A 330 -7.73 -12.32 -1.00
CA GLY A 330 -8.70 -13.21 -0.36
C GLY A 330 -8.13 -14.53 0.19
N GLU A 331 -6.82 -14.77 0.02
CA GLU A 331 -6.13 -15.99 0.45
C GLU A 331 -4.88 -15.69 1.30
N ALA A 332 -4.39 -16.68 2.03
CA ALA A 332 -3.14 -16.58 2.77
C ALA A 332 -1.95 -16.60 1.80
N LEU A 333 -1.04 -15.63 1.94
CA LEU A 333 0.20 -15.63 1.17
C LEU A 333 1.10 -16.80 1.60
N PRO A 334 1.77 -17.49 0.67
CA PRO A 334 2.71 -18.55 1.01
C PRO A 334 4.03 -17.91 1.51
N PHE A 335 4.08 -17.54 2.78
CA PHE A 335 5.27 -16.93 3.41
C PHE A 335 5.77 -17.81 4.57
N ASP A 336 6.96 -17.50 5.12
CA ASP A 336 7.53 -18.23 6.26
C ASP A 336 6.84 -17.91 7.59
N ALA A 337 6.13 -16.78 7.66
CA ALA A 337 5.37 -16.35 8.82
C ALA A 337 3.90 -16.03 8.43
N PRO A 338 2.94 -16.10 9.38
CA PRO A 338 1.56 -15.71 9.11
C PRO A 338 1.43 -14.24 8.68
N VAL A 339 0.75 -14.02 7.56
CA VAL A 339 0.42 -12.70 7.00
C VAL A 339 -1.08 -12.63 6.77
N ALA A 340 -1.71 -11.54 7.21
CA ALA A 340 -3.13 -11.33 7.02
C ALA A 340 -3.47 -11.24 5.52
N PRO A 341 -4.45 -12.01 5.02
CA PRO A 341 -4.93 -11.90 3.64
C PRO A 341 -5.31 -10.46 3.29
N SER A 342 -4.86 -10.00 2.13
CA SER A 342 -5.36 -8.74 1.56
C SER A 342 -6.77 -8.96 1.04
N GLN A 343 -7.70 -8.08 1.40
CA GLN A 343 -9.12 -8.29 1.16
C GLN A 343 -9.64 -7.42 0.03
N LEU A 344 -10.68 -7.90 -0.62
CA LEU A 344 -11.49 -7.18 -1.59
C LEU A 344 -12.96 -7.56 -1.37
N THR A 345 -13.81 -6.55 -1.24
CA THR A 345 -15.26 -6.67 -1.30
C THR A 345 -15.72 -5.95 -2.57
N VAL A 346 -16.33 -6.65 -3.52
CA VAL A 346 -16.85 -6.00 -4.74
C VAL A 346 -18.35 -5.70 -4.56
N PRO A 347 -18.76 -4.43 -4.44
CA PRO A 347 -20.17 -4.07 -4.34
C PRO A 347 -20.87 -4.19 -5.71
N THR A 348 -22.18 -4.40 -5.68
CA THR A 348 -23.04 -4.53 -6.88
C THR A 348 -23.65 -3.20 -7.35
N GLU A 349 -23.69 -2.17 -6.50
CA GLU A 349 -24.17 -0.84 -6.87
C GLU A 349 -23.16 -0.14 -7.79
N THR A 350 -23.66 0.42 -8.90
CA THR A 350 -22.86 0.95 -10.02
C THR A 350 -21.76 1.93 -9.59
N LEU A 351 -22.07 2.93 -8.76
CA LEU A 351 -21.12 3.94 -8.32
C LEU A 351 -20.10 3.36 -7.34
N ALA A 352 -20.54 2.51 -6.41
CA ALA A 352 -19.67 1.80 -5.47
C ALA A 352 -18.72 0.82 -6.19
N PHE A 353 -19.19 0.12 -7.22
CA PHE A 353 -18.37 -0.74 -8.07
C PHE A 353 -17.31 0.08 -8.81
N ALA A 354 -17.73 1.14 -9.49
CA ALA A 354 -16.85 2.04 -10.23
C ALA A 354 -15.80 2.72 -9.32
N ARG A 355 -16.20 3.10 -8.10
CA ARG A 355 -15.29 3.59 -7.04
C ARG A 355 -14.28 2.53 -6.63
N THR A 356 -14.73 1.31 -6.35
CA THR A 356 -13.86 0.17 -5.97
C THR A 356 -12.85 -0.14 -7.07
N ALA A 357 -13.29 -0.22 -8.33
CA ALA A 357 -12.43 -0.44 -9.49
C ALA A 357 -11.45 0.73 -9.74
N ALA A 358 -11.82 1.96 -9.41
CA ALA A 358 -10.91 3.10 -9.41
C ALA A 358 -9.96 3.14 -8.18
N GLY A 359 -10.01 2.16 -7.29
CA GLY A 359 -9.17 2.09 -6.09
C GLY A 359 -9.64 2.98 -4.93
N PHE A 360 -10.92 3.30 -4.85
CA PHE A 360 -11.54 3.87 -3.64
C PHE A 360 -12.16 2.76 -2.79
N TRP A 361 -11.77 2.70 -1.52
CA TRP A 361 -12.39 1.85 -0.49
C TRP A 361 -12.40 0.35 -0.84
N ASN A 362 -13.09 -0.45 -0.01
CA ASN A 362 -13.43 -1.87 -0.19
C ASN A 362 -12.27 -2.85 -0.51
N SER A 363 -11.03 -2.39 -0.48
CA SER A 363 -9.82 -3.15 -0.78
C SER A 363 -8.73 -2.77 0.22
N THR A 364 -8.12 -3.77 0.84
CA THR A 364 -7.00 -3.60 1.78
C THR A 364 -5.79 -4.38 1.31
N LEU A 365 -4.59 -3.92 1.66
CA LEU A 365 -3.34 -4.46 1.15
C LEU A 365 -2.30 -4.53 2.28
N SER A 366 -1.58 -5.64 2.39
CA SER A 366 -0.35 -5.69 3.20
C SER A 366 0.87 -5.25 2.39
N PRO A 367 1.87 -4.60 2.99
CA PRO A 367 3.12 -4.22 2.31
C PRO A 367 3.83 -5.41 1.65
N LEU A 368 3.88 -6.60 2.29
CA LEU A 368 4.43 -7.78 1.62
C LEU A 368 3.66 -8.11 0.34
N HIS A 369 2.33 -8.08 0.38
CA HIS A 369 1.54 -8.35 -0.81
C HIS A 369 1.76 -7.30 -1.91
N GLY A 370 1.84 -6.02 -1.53
CA GLY A 370 2.20 -4.95 -2.47
C GLY A 370 3.54 -5.22 -3.17
N ALA A 371 4.56 -5.66 -2.43
CA ALA A 371 5.87 -5.97 -3.03
C ALA A 371 5.79 -7.18 -3.99
N LEU A 372 4.92 -8.16 -3.71
CA LEU A 372 4.62 -9.26 -4.63
C LEU A 372 3.88 -8.82 -5.89
N LEU A 373 2.94 -7.87 -5.81
CA LEU A 373 2.29 -7.32 -7.02
C LEU A 373 3.34 -6.70 -7.96
N ALA A 374 4.24 -5.89 -7.42
CA ALA A 374 5.34 -5.33 -8.20
C ALA A 374 6.33 -6.39 -8.72
N GLN A 375 6.57 -7.45 -7.95
CA GLN A 375 7.39 -8.58 -8.39
C GLN A 375 6.75 -9.30 -9.57
N GLY A 376 5.47 -9.66 -9.47
CA GLY A 376 4.75 -10.35 -10.54
C GLY A 376 4.79 -9.57 -11.85
N ILE A 377 4.57 -8.25 -11.80
CA ILE A 377 4.68 -7.38 -12.98
C ILE A 377 6.10 -7.39 -13.57
N ALA A 378 7.13 -7.21 -12.73
CA ALA A 378 8.54 -7.18 -13.17
C ALA A 378 9.08 -8.56 -13.64
N ARG A 379 8.36 -9.63 -13.32
CA ARG A 379 8.60 -11.03 -13.75
C ARG A 379 7.69 -11.48 -14.90
N GLY A 380 7.07 -10.55 -15.64
CA GLY A 380 6.25 -10.93 -16.79
C GLY A 380 4.98 -11.70 -16.41
N GLY A 381 4.42 -11.43 -15.22
CA GLY A 381 3.18 -12.00 -14.70
C GLY A 381 3.35 -13.12 -13.66
N GLU A 382 4.59 -13.56 -13.39
CA GLU A 382 4.86 -14.66 -12.46
C GLU A 382 5.23 -14.20 -11.06
N MET A 383 4.50 -14.67 -10.06
CA MET A 383 4.78 -14.41 -8.65
C MET A 383 5.56 -15.59 -8.05
N THR A 384 6.63 -15.28 -7.33
CA THR A 384 7.36 -16.27 -6.51
C THR A 384 6.75 -16.36 -5.12
N ARG A 385 7.05 -17.45 -4.41
CA ARG A 385 6.88 -17.54 -2.97
C ARG A 385 7.88 -16.57 -2.31
N PRO A 386 7.44 -15.54 -1.57
CA PRO A 386 8.38 -14.75 -0.77
C PRO A 386 8.99 -15.61 0.33
N TRP A 387 10.24 -15.34 0.69
CA TRP A 387 10.91 -16.04 1.78
C TRP A 387 11.86 -15.10 2.52
N ILE A 388 11.83 -15.20 3.85
CA ILE A 388 12.64 -14.42 4.78
C ILE A 388 13.59 -15.28 5.63
N VAL A 389 13.37 -16.59 5.74
CA VAL A 389 14.26 -17.50 6.47
C VAL A 389 15.32 -18.06 5.53
N SER A 390 16.60 -17.79 5.80
CA SER A 390 17.72 -18.32 5.02
C SER A 390 18.14 -19.72 5.48
N SER A 391 18.20 -19.95 6.79
CA SER A 391 18.36 -21.28 7.37
C SER A 391 17.82 -21.33 8.80
N ILE A 392 17.56 -22.54 9.29
CA ILE A 392 17.19 -22.78 10.69
C ILE A 392 18.21 -23.76 11.28
N ARG A 393 18.80 -23.38 12.41
CA ARG A 393 19.67 -24.24 13.21
C ARG A 393 18.96 -24.74 14.45
N GLY A 394 19.26 -25.97 14.86
CA GLY A 394 18.82 -26.53 16.12
C GLY A 394 19.75 -26.20 17.28
N ALA A 395 19.43 -26.76 18.45
CA ALA A 395 20.11 -26.46 19.71
C ALA A 395 21.58 -26.94 19.74
N GLN A 396 21.96 -27.84 18.83
CA GLN A 396 23.31 -28.41 18.72
C GLN A 396 24.08 -27.79 17.53
N GLY A 397 23.51 -26.77 16.87
CA GLY A 397 24.08 -26.07 15.72
C GLY A 397 23.79 -26.73 14.37
N GLU A 398 23.11 -27.88 14.37
CA GLU A 398 22.71 -28.65 13.21
C GLU A 398 21.70 -27.88 12.32
N THR A 399 21.82 -27.99 11.00
CA THR A 399 20.88 -27.32 10.08
C THR A 399 19.60 -28.14 9.94
N LEU A 400 18.48 -27.61 10.43
CA LEU A 400 17.16 -28.23 10.38
C LEU A 400 16.39 -27.90 9.09
N ALA A 401 16.61 -26.70 8.54
CA ALA A 401 16.00 -26.25 7.29
C ALA A 401 16.87 -25.20 6.58
N VAL A 402 16.71 -25.09 5.27
CA VAL A 402 17.31 -24.05 4.42
C VAL A 402 16.21 -23.47 3.55
N GLY A 403 16.13 -22.14 3.46
CA GLY A 403 15.17 -21.45 2.59
C GLY A 403 15.62 -21.44 1.13
N GLY A 404 14.72 -21.08 0.22
CA GLY A 404 15.05 -21.01 -1.20
C GLY A 404 13.95 -20.40 -2.05
N GLU A 405 14.30 -20.12 -3.31
CA GLU A 405 13.33 -19.69 -4.32
C GLU A 405 12.36 -20.83 -4.63
N HIS A 406 11.07 -20.50 -4.60
CA HIS A 406 10.01 -21.36 -5.10
C HIS A 406 9.03 -20.54 -5.95
N GLY A 407 8.64 -21.03 -7.12
CA GLY A 407 7.54 -20.45 -7.88
C GLY A 407 6.21 -20.60 -7.14
N TRP A 408 5.29 -19.65 -7.29
CA TRP A 408 3.96 -19.73 -6.67
C TRP A 408 2.84 -19.82 -7.71
N ARG A 409 2.61 -18.75 -8.49
CA ARG A 409 1.56 -18.69 -9.51
C ARG A 409 1.88 -17.66 -10.59
N ARG A 410 1.14 -17.73 -11.69
CA ARG A 410 1.05 -16.68 -12.70
C ARG A 410 -0.26 -15.93 -12.50
N ALA A 411 -0.19 -14.62 -12.30
CA ALA A 411 -1.37 -13.76 -12.12
C ALA A 411 -1.90 -13.24 -13.47
N VAL A 412 -1.01 -12.95 -14.42
CA VAL A 412 -1.35 -12.40 -15.75
C VAL A 412 -0.44 -12.96 -16.84
N SER A 413 -0.79 -12.72 -18.10
CA SER A 413 0.09 -13.05 -19.25
C SER A 413 1.32 -12.12 -19.32
N PRO A 414 2.40 -12.53 -20.03
CA PRO A 414 3.57 -11.68 -20.26
C PRO A 414 3.24 -10.33 -20.95
N GLU A 415 2.24 -10.31 -21.83
CA GLU A 415 1.84 -9.13 -22.60
C GLU A 415 1.13 -8.09 -21.71
N VAL A 416 0.25 -8.56 -20.82
CA VAL A 416 -0.39 -7.75 -19.78
C VAL A 416 0.67 -7.22 -18.82
N ALA A 417 1.60 -8.06 -18.37
CA ALA A 417 2.68 -7.64 -17.49
C ALA A 417 3.61 -6.60 -18.14
N ALA A 418 4.00 -6.77 -19.41
CA ALA A 418 4.82 -5.81 -20.15
C ALA A 418 4.12 -4.45 -20.29
N THR A 419 2.80 -4.44 -20.49
CA THR A 419 1.97 -3.22 -20.45
C THR A 419 2.00 -2.55 -19.09
N LEU A 420 1.87 -3.32 -18.01
CA LEU A 420 1.95 -2.81 -16.64
C LEU A 420 3.35 -2.26 -16.31
N VAL A 421 4.44 -2.90 -16.78
CA VAL A 421 5.82 -2.36 -16.64
C VAL A 421 5.94 -0.99 -17.30
N ARG A 422 5.47 -0.82 -18.54
CA ARG A 422 5.46 0.49 -19.24
C ARG A 422 4.64 1.53 -18.48
N SER A 423 3.46 1.14 -18.02
CA SER A 423 2.54 1.99 -17.25
C SER A 423 3.16 2.43 -15.91
N MET A 424 3.86 1.51 -15.23
CA MET A 424 4.58 1.75 -13.98
C MET A 424 5.78 2.68 -14.18
N ALA A 425 6.56 2.50 -15.25
CA ALA A 425 7.63 3.43 -15.60
C ALA A 425 7.09 4.85 -15.86
N ARG A 426 5.97 4.97 -16.59
CA ARG A 426 5.34 6.27 -16.85
C ARG A 426 4.80 6.96 -15.59
N THR A 427 4.38 6.21 -14.56
CA THR A 427 4.06 6.79 -13.23
C THR A 427 5.23 7.59 -12.66
N VAL A 428 6.46 7.15 -12.91
CA VAL A 428 7.68 7.75 -12.39
C VAL A 428 8.19 8.87 -13.30
N SER A 429 8.06 8.76 -14.63
CA SER A 429 8.58 9.76 -15.58
C SER A 429 7.64 10.92 -15.95
N ASP A 430 6.32 10.73 -15.93
CA ASP A 430 5.29 11.73 -16.33
C ASP A 430 3.98 11.55 -15.51
N GLY A 431 4.12 11.10 -14.26
CA GLY A 431 2.99 10.66 -13.46
C GLY A 431 3.06 11.03 -12.00
N THR A 432 2.15 10.44 -11.24
CA THR A 432 1.97 10.69 -9.80
C THR A 432 3.19 10.34 -8.93
N GLY A 433 4.17 9.61 -9.47
CA GLY A 433 5.45 9.32 -8.81
C GLY A 433 6.54 10.37 -9.08
N PHE A 434 6.39 11.26 -10.07
CA PHE A 434 7.45 12.11 -10.62
C PHE A 434 8.28 12.85 -9.55
N HIS A 435 7.65 13.71 -8.75
CA HIS A 435 8.30 14.47 -7.67
C HIS A 435 8.86 13.59 -6.51
N GLY A 436 8.55 12.29 -6.49
CA GLY A 436 9.18 11.33 -5.60
C GLY A 436 10.58 10.93 -6.05
N PHE A 437 10.87 11.02 -7.36
CA PHE A 437 12.02 10.44 -8.05
C PHE A 437 12.84 11.43 -8.89
N HIS A 438 12.32 12.64 -9.16
CA HIS A 438 12.99 13.71 -9.89
C HIS A 438 13.07 15.00 -9.06
N ASP A 439 14.10 15.81 -9.30
CA ASP A 439 14.19 17.18 -8.78
C ASP A 439 13.28 18.15 -9.54
N ASP A 440 13.18 19.40 -9.07
CA ASP A 440 12.34 20.45 -9.69
C ASP A 440 12.78 20.85 -11.12
N ARG A 441 13.93 20.34 -11.60
CA ARG A 441 14.43 20.51 -12.97
C ARG A 441 14.21 19.25 -13.83
N GLY A 442 13.52 18.24 -13.29
CA GLY A 442 13.24 16.97 -13.96
C GLY A 442 14.41 16.00 -14.02
N ARG A 443 15.47 16.20 -13.23
CA ARG A 443 16.61 15.26 -13.18
C ARG A 443 16.33 14.14 -12.20
N ALA A 444 16.56 12.90 -12.61
CA ALA A 444 16.33 11.73 -11.78
C ALA A 444 17.32 11.66 -10.61
N TYR A 445 16.83 11.35 -9.41
CA TYR A 445 17.67 11.13 -8.21
C TYR A 445 18.36 9.76 -8.18
N LEU A 446 18.14 8.93 -9.20
CA LEU A 446 18.62 7.57 -9.37
C LEU A 446 19.08 7.39 -10.82
N GLU A 447 20.19 8.04 -11.17
CA GLU A 447 20.79 7.94 -12.50
C GLU A 447 21.19 6.48 -12.82
N GLY A 448 20.95 6.05 -14.07
CA GLY A 448 21.23 4.67 -14.50
C GLY A 448 20.31 3.59 -13.90
N VAL A 449 19.23 3.97 -13.18
CA VAL A 449 18.24 3.04 -12.63
C VAL A 449 16.88 3.24 -13.30
N ASN A 450 16.37 2.19 -13.91
CA ASN A 450 14.99 2.13 -14.40
C ASN A 450 14.06 1.88 -13.20
N VAL A 451 13.22 2.85 -12.85
CA VAL A 451 12.24 2.72 -11.76
C VAL A 451 10.82 2.83 -12.30
N GLY A 452 9.96 1.89 -11.91
CA GLY A 452 8.53 1.94 -12.16
C GLY A 452 7.73 1.78 -10.87
N GLY A 453 6.50 2.29 -10.83
CA GLY A 453 5.59 2.01 -9.73
C GLY A 453 4.14 2.36 -9.97
N LYS A 454 3.29 2.04 -9.00
CA LYS A 454 1.97 2.61 -8.83
C LYS A 454 1.90 3.31 -7.47
N THR A 455 1.47 4.55 -7.49
CA THR A 455 1.13 5.31 -6.28
C THR A 455 -0.28 4.99 -5.81
N GLY A 456 -0.54 5.15 -4.51
CA GLY A 456 -1.88 5.20 -3.94
C GLY A 456 -1.95 6.28 -2.87
N THR A 457 -3.08 6.97 -2.79
CA THR A 457 -3.36 7.95 -1.72
C THR A 457 -4.81 7.79 -1.30
N LEU A 458 -5.07 7.67 0.01
CA LEU A 458 -6.44 7.68 0.54
C LEU A 458 -6.43 8.17 2.00
N THR A 459 -7.41 8.99 2.37
CA THR A 459 -7.53 9.56 3.72
C THR A 459 -8.67 8.89 4.49
N GLY A 460 -8.35 8.23 5.60
CA GLY A 460 -9.34 7.89 6.63
C GLY A 460 -9.55 9.07 7.58
N SER A 461 -10.76 9.24 8.11
CA SER A 461 -11.13 10.34 9.01
C SER A 461 -10.95 10.02 10.50
N GLU A 462 -11.24 8.78 10.93
CA GLU A 462 -11.31 8.42 12.35
C GLU A 462 -10.46 7.19 12.73
N PRO A 463 -9.34 7.36 13.46
CA PRO A 463 -8.60 8.62 13.58
C PRO A 463 -8.04 9.04 12.21
N TYR A 464 -7.76 10.33 12.02
CA TYR A 464 -7.26 10.83 10.73
C TYR A 464 -5.98 10.10 10.32
N ARG A 465 -5.99 9.50 9.13
CA ARG A 465 -4.85 8.81 8.53
C ARG A 465 -4.77 9.09 7.04
N ALA A 466 -3.74 9.82 6.62
CA ALA A 466 -3.37 9.99 5.23
C ALA A 466 -2.46 8.84 4.78
N TYR A 467 -3.07 7.78 4.24
CA TYR A 467 -2.33 6.68 3.61
C TYR A 467 -1.72 7.14 2.30
N THR A 468 -0.42 6.89 2.15
CA THR A 468 0.30 6.99 0.87
C THR A 468 1.06 5.69 0.60
N TRP A 469 1.07 5.29 -0.65
CA TRP A 469 1.69 4.07 -1.14
C TRP A 469 2.64 4.37 -2.31
N PHE A 470 3.71 3.59 -2.39
CA PHE A 470 4.45 3.34 -3.61
C PHE A 470 4.73 1.84 -3.69
N VAL A 471 4.15 1.17 -4.68
CA VAL A 471 4.41 -0.23 -5.01
C VAL A 471 5.12 -0.25 -6.36
N GLY A 472 6.33 -0.78 -6.43
CA GLY A 472 7.19 -0.55 -7.59
C GLY A 472 8.33 -1.54 -7.77
N ASN A 473 9.02 -1.39 -8.89
CA ASN A 473 10.20 -2.14 -9.28
C ASN A 473 11.35 -1.17 -9.62
N ALA A 474 12.58 -1.62 -9.42
CA ALA A 474 13.78 -0.88 -9.77
C ALA A 474 14.84 -1.82 -10.35
N GLU A 475 15.44 -1.44 -11.47
CA GLU A 475 16.45 -2.22 -12.18
C GLU A 475 17.64 -1.32 -12.54
N GLY A 476 18.82 -1.67 -12.01
CA GLY A 476 20.05 -0.89 -12.13
C GLY A 476 21.14 -1.41 -11.20
N ALA A 477 22.39 -0.98 -11.41
CA ALA A 477 23.56 -1.43 -10.62
C ALA A 477 23.67 -2.97 -10.47
N GLY A 478 23.30 -3.73 -11.51
CA GLY A 478 23.31 -5.19 -11.51
C GLY A 478 22.23 -5.86 -10.64
N ARG A 479 21.23 -5.11 -10.17
CA ARG A 479 20.16 -5.60 -9.29
C ARG A 479 18.77 -5.35 -9.87
N ARG A 480 17.83 -6.24 -9.55
CA ARG A 480 16.41 -6.14 -9.86
C ARG A 480 15.63 -6.26 -8.54
N LEU A 481 15.00 -5.17 -8.11
CA LEU A 481 14.33 -5.06 -6.82
C LEU A 481 12.83 -4.78 -7.01
N SER A 482 12.01 -5.40 -6.17
CA SER A 482 10.56 -5.14 -6.09
C SER A 482 10.23 -4.68 -4.67
N LEU A 483 9.51 -3.58 -4.52
CA LEU A 483 9.26 -3.00 -3.20
C LEU A 483 7.85 -2.46 -3.03
N ALA A 484 7.41 -2.45 -1.77
CA ALA A 484 6.26 -1.68 -1.32
C ALA A 484 6.67 -0.79 -0.15
N VAL A 485 6.25 0.47 -0.25
CA VAL A 485 6.33 1.45 0.82
C VAL A 485 4.91 1.92 1.14
N MET A 486 4.53 1.77 2.41
CA MET A 486 3.27 2.25 2.96
C MET A 486 3.57 3.25 4.06
N ILE A 487 2.90 4.40 4.06
CA ILE A 487 2.97 5.39 5.14
C ILE A 487 1.56 5.86 5.44
N ALA A 488 1.15 5.86 6.70
CA ALA A 488 -0.07 6.53 7.15
C ALA A 488 0.32 7.75 7.98
N ASN A 489 0.35 8.93 7.36
CA ASN A 489 0.64 10.20 8.05
C ASN A 489 -0.56 10.63 8.91
N GLY A 490 -0.29 11.41 9.96
CA GLY A 490 -1.32 12.22 10.63
C GLY A 490 -1.65 13.49 9.81
N PRO A 491 -2.39 14.46 10.39
CA PRO A 491 -2.75 15.71 9.71
C PRO A 491 -1.54 16.50 9.20
N LEU A 492 -0.43 16.47 9.95
CA LEU A 492 0.86 17.00 9.51
C LEU A 492 1.65 15.91 8.78
N TRP A 493 1.79 16.06 7.47
CA TRP A 493 2.52 15.11 6.63
C TRP A 493 4.04 15.29 6.80
N ARG A 494 4.77 14.20 7.00
CA ARG A 494 6.24 14.21 7.11
C ARG A 494 6.91 13.92 5.77
N VAL A 495 6.53 12.82 5.13
CA VAL A 495 7.03 12.39 3.81
C VAL A 495 5.98 11.51 3.12
N LYS A 496 6.01 11.47 1.78
CA LYS A 496 5.15 10.59 0.96
C LYS A 496 5.89 9.30 0.60
N ALA A 497 5.16 8.20 0.46
CA ALA A 497 5.74 6.89 0.14
C ALA A 497 6.68 6.87 -1.09
N PRO A 498 6.43 7.58 -2.23
CA PRO A 498 7.38 7.63 -3.34
C PRO A 498 8.76 8.20 -2.96
N THR A 499 8.79 9.26 -2.15
CA THR A 499 10.04 9.89 -1.68
C THR A 499 10.83 8.97 -0.76
N LEU A 500 10.14 8.22 0.11
CA LEU A 500 10.77 7.22 0.97
C LEU A 500 11.25 6.00 0.15
N ALA A 501 10.47 5.53 -0.82
CA ALA A 501 10.85 4.47 -1.75
C ALA A 501 12.14 4.82 -2.51
N ARG A 502 12.25 6.04 -3.04
CA ARG A 502 13.51 6.56 -3.61
C ARG A 502 14.67 6.48 -2.62
N GLN A 503 14.49 6.88 -1.36
CA GLN A 503 15.58 6.85 -0.36
C GLN A 503 16.02 5.42 -0.02
N VAL A 504 15.09 4.47 0.03
CA VAL A 504 15.38 3.03 0.21
C VAL A 504 16.11 2.48 -1.01
N LEU A 505 15.68 2.83 -2.22
CA LEU A 505 16.38 2.46 -3.46
C LEU A 505 17.78 3.09 -3.56
N GLN A 506 17.97 4.33 -3.08
CA GLN A 506 19.31 4.91 -2.96
C GLN A 506 20.21 4.13 -1.99
N ILE A 507 19.67 3.53 -0.92
CA ILE A 507 20.44 2.66 -0.03
C ILE A 507 20.78 1.33 -0.72
N ALA A 508 19.81 0.73 -1.41
CA ALA A 508 19.93 -0.60 -2.00
C ALA A 508 20.72 -0.65 -3.33
N LEU A 509 20.73 0.45 -4.09
CA LEU A 509 21.33 0.56 -5.42
C LEU A 509 22.56 1.48 -5.47
N ARG A 510 22.93 2.11 -4.34
CA ARG A 510 24.31 2.58 -4.18
C ARG A 510 25.22 1.36 -4.22
N GLY A 511 26.03 1.27 -5.27
CA GLY A 511 27.19 0.39 -5.24
C GLY A 511 28.03 0.70 -4.00
N ARG A 512 28.75 -0.31 -3.50
CA ARG A 512 29.95 -0.02 -2.70
C ARG A 512 30.83 0.85 -3.59
N SER A 513 31.17 2.07 -3.18
CA SER A 513 32.25 2.77 -3.86
C SER A 513 33.50 1.93 -3.64
N THR A 514 33.98 1.31 -4.70
CA THR A 514 35.38 0.93 -4.82
C THR A 514 36.13 2.22 -5.15
N ASP A 515 36.35 3.01 -4.12
CA ASP A 515 37.26 4.16 -4.00
C ASP A 515 37.67 4.25 -2.52
#